data_AF-A0A820HM77-F1
#
_entry.id   AF-A0A820HM77-F1
#
_cell.length_a   1.000
_cell.length_b   1.000
_cell.length_c   1.000
_cell.angle_alpha   90.00
_cell.angle_beta   90.00
_cell.angle_gamma   90.00
#
_symmetry.space_group_name_H-M   'P 1'
#
loop_
_entity.id
_entity.type
_entity.pdbx_description
1 polymer ?
#
loop_
_entity_poly.entity_id
_entity_poly.type
_entity_poly.pdbx_seq_one_letter_code
_entity_poly.pdbx_strand_id
1 'polypeptide(L)'
;YVFLFKLTNGEKDLCIGLNTHGRYRDELKSIIGMFVNALPLRCQLDPHSSFHKLTKHVQDTMINCTKYSYFPLQRILNQHSNISNPVFLDTSFEFLSFKNNNTVMIGNSQLLPTSSSFNINEDEVVTTSGFSLSVYHDMNINQLSCTINASLDLFNRETVEKISQQFHFILHQLSASIIDNQMKKPIYELSLILSNEQYLMQSLNNTQISFPSSLTCIHHKFVYEVMKHPQKLAVELDEQSLAYAELFAYVQMLAVHLLGEYGIIPSEVISQCVERSLSMIIGMMAIEMVGGVYFPLSFRDPENRLHMLLEQTQSRFVLSHYLIKNKFKDTITMLNIDSILVNNNLFQHINFDELSYVHVTIDSIAYIIFTSGSTGMPKGVSI
;
A
#
# COMPACT_ATOMS: atom_id res chain seq x y z
N TYR A 1 16.34 -0.37 -19.04
CA TYR A 1 15.84 -1.56 -18.32
C TYR A 1 15.80 -1.41 -16.80
N VAL A 2 16.93 -1.23 -16.09
CA VAL A 2 16.92 -1.05 -14.62
C VAL A 2 15.95 0.05 -14.17
N PHE A 3 16.01 1.21 -14.83
CA PHE A 3 15.11 2.33 -14.57
C PHE A 3 13.64 1.97 -14.77
N LEU A 4 13.31 1.35 -15.92
CA LEU A 4 11.95 0.92 -16.22
C LEU A 4 11.43 -0.11 -15.21
N PHE A 5 12.25 -1.11 -14.84
CA PHE A 5 11.91 -2.09 -13.79
C PHE A 5 11.49 -1.41 -12.48
N LYS A 6 12.19 -0.33 -12.12
CA LYS A 6 11.86 0.42 -10.90
C LYS A 6 10.62 1.29 -11.07
N LEU A 7 10.41 1.90 -12.24
CA LEU A 7 9.23 2.71 -12.53
C LEU A 7 7.94 1.88 -12.61
N THR A 8 8.00 0.66 -13.15
CA THR A 8 6.84 -0.23 -13.31
C THR A 8 6.59 -1.13 -12.10
N ASN A 9 7.12 -0.74 -10.94
CA ASN A 9 6.95 -1.47 -9.67
C ASN A 9 7.37 -2.95 -9.74
N GLY A 10 8.47 -3.23 -10.45
CA GLY A 10 9.10 -4.54 -10.45
C GLY A 10 8.74 -5.45 -11.62
N GLU A 11 8.18 -4.93 -12.70
CA GLU A 11 7.90 -5.72 -13.90
C GLU A 11 9.18 -6.31 -14.51
N LYS A 12 9.19 -7.64 -14.67
CA LYS A 12 10.39 -8.40 -15.03
C LYS A 12 10.54 -8.65 -16.53
N ASP A 13 9.49 -8.45 -17.32
CA ASP A 13 9.49 -8.71 -18.76
C ASP A 13 9.17 -7.41 -19.49
N LEU A 14 10.21 -6.74 -20.00
CA LEU A 14 10.08 -5.40 -20.54
C LEU A 14 10.38 -5.41 -22.04
N CYS A 15 9.55 -4.76 -22.83
CA CYS A 15 9.76 -4.59 -24.26
C CYS A 15 9.77 -3.09 -24.61
N ILE A 16 10.86 -2.62 -25.22
CA ILE A 16 11.05 -1.23 -25.64
C ILE A 16 11.32 -1.16 -27.13
N GLY A 17 10.96 -0.05 -27.77
CA GLY A 17 11.33 0.24 -29.15
C GLY A 17 12.79 0.66 -29.24
N LEU A 18 13.56 -0.02 -30.08
CA LEU A 18 14.93 0.36 -30.43
C LEU A 18 14.96 0.90 -31.86
N ASN A 19 15.37 2.16 -32.02
CA ASN A 19 15.58 2.75 -33.34
C ASN A 19 16.94 2.32 -33.92
N THR A 20 16.92 1.83 -35.15
CA THR A 20 18.12 1.45 -35.92
C THR A 20 18.24 2.30 -37.18
N HIS A 21 19.46 2.54 -37.64
CA HIS A 21 19.70 3.35 -38.84
C HIS A 21 19.14 2.74 -40.13
N GLY A 22 18.85 1.43 -40.15
CA GLY A 22 18.34 0.63 -41.28
C GLY A 22 19.15 0.68 -42.59
N ARG A 23 20.31 1.32 -42.59
CA ARG A 23 21.34 1.25 -43.64
C ARG A 23 22.24 0.01 -43.47
N TYR A 24 21.65 -1.18 -43.61
CA TYR A 24 22.33 -2.47 -43.39
C TYR A 24 23.24 -2.93 -44.55
N ARG A 25 23.26 -2.20 -45.66
CA ARG A 25 24.19 -2.42 -46.78
C ARG A 25 24.95 -1.14 -47.09
N ASP A 26 26.15 -1.29 -47.63
CA ASP A 26 27.03 -0.15 -47.94
C ASP A 26 26.44 0.79 -48.99
N GLU A 27 25.70 0.27 -49.98
CA GLU A 27 25.09 1.08 -51.03
C GLU A 27 24.01 2.02 -50.48
N LEU A 28 23.42 1.69 -49.31
CA LEU A 28 22.42 2.51 -48.65
C LEU A 28 23.02 3.69 -47.88
N LYS A 29 24.34 3.74 -47.65
CA LYS A 29 24.96 4.77 -46.80
C LYS A 29 24.90 6.18 -47.39
N SER A 30 25.03 6.31 -48.70
CA SER A 30 25.04 7.60 -49.41
C SER A 30 23.67 8.04 -49.93
N ILE A 31 22.62 7.23 -49.75
CA ILE A 31 21.29 7.51 -50.29
C ILE A 31 20.51 8.42 -49.33
N ILE A 32 19.93 9.49 -49.88
CA ILE A 32 18.98 10.33 -49.14
C ILE A 32 17.62 9.62 -49.12
N GLY A 33 17.07 9.38 -47.92
CA GLY A 33 15.80 8.69 -47.74
C GLY A 33 15.54 8.27 -46.29
N MET A 34 14.31 7.83 -46.02
CA MET A 34 13.90 7.31 -44.72
C MET A 34 14.29 5.83 -44.60
N PHE A 35 15.33 5.55 -43.82
CA PHE A 35 15.83 4.19 -43.56
C PHE A 35 15.66 3.77 -42.11
N VAL A 36 15.29 4.67 -41.21
CA VAL A 36 15.15 4.35 -39.78
C VAL A 36 14.10 3.26 -39.60
N ASN A 37 14.45 2.21 -38.87
CA ASN A 37 13.57 1.11 -38.55
C ASN A 37 13.53 0.90 -37.03
N ALA A 38 12.33 0.73 -36.48
CA ALA A 38 12.13 0.49 -35.05
C ALA A 38 11.90 -1.01 -34.80
N LEU A 39 12.62 -1.57 -33.84
CA LEU A 39 12.56 -2.99 -33.48
C LEU A 39 12.10 -3.15 -32.03
N PRO A 40 11.23 -4.14 -31.74
CA PRO A 40 10.93 -4.50 -30.37
C PRO A 40 12.15 -5.19 -29.72
N LEU A 41 12.69 -4.57 -28.68
CA LEU A 41 13.74 -5.14 -27.83
C LEU A 41 13.11 -5.61 -26.52
N ARG A 42 12.79 -6.91 -26.46
CA ARG A 42 12.30 -7.58 -25.24
C ARG A 42 13.48 -8.06 -24.39
N CYS A 43 13.48 -7.75 -23.11
CA CYS A 43 14.46 -8.23 -22.14
C CYS A 43 13.75 -8.75 -20.90
N GLN A 44 14.11 -9.96 -20.47
CA GLN A 44 13.69 -10.51 -19.19
C GLN A 44 14.74 -10.18 -18.12
N LEU A 45 14.28 -9.71 -16.97
CA LEU A 45 15.10 -9.23 -15.88
C LEU A 45 15.00 -10.19 -14.70
N ASP A 46 16.17 -10.55 -14.17
CA ASP A 46 16.28 -11.14 -12.83
C ASP A 46 16.69 -10.03 -11.84
N PRO A 47 15.81 -9.58 -10.93
CA PRO A 47 16.13 -8.53 -9.97
C PRO A 47 17.28 -8.89 -9.01
N HIS A 48 17.52 -10.19 -8.79
CA HIS A 48 18.60 -10.68 -7.94
C HIS A 48 19.94 -10.76 -8.69
N SER A 49 19.92 -10.63 -10.02
CA SER A 49 21.15 -10.57 -10.80
C SER A 49 21.92 -9.28 -10.52
N SER A 50 23.24 -9.38 -10.63
CA SER A 50 24.11 -8.23 -10.47
C SER A 50 24.06 -7.35 -11.72
N PHE A 51 24.32 -6.05 -11.55
CA PHE A 51 24.30 -5.11 -12.68
C PHE A 51 25.20 -5.57 -13.84
N HIS A 52 26.40 -6.07 -13.54
CA HIS A 52 27.32 -6.60 -14.56
C HIS A 52 26.71 -7.76 -15.39
N LYS A 53 26.04 -8.71 -14.72
CA LYS A 53 25.38 -9.83 -15.41
C LYS A 53 24.24 -9.33 -16.30
N LEU A 54 23.47 -8.36 -15.81
CA LEU A 54 22.41 -7.75 -16.59
C LEU A 54 22.94 -7.01 -17.82
N THR A 55 24.00 -6.20 -17.68
CA THR A 55 24.58 -5.48 -18.83
C THR A 55 25.00 -6.46 -19.93
N LYS A 56 25.65 -7.57 -19.55
CA LYS A 56 26.01 -8.64 -20.49
C LYS A 56 24.78 -9.26 -21.15
N HIS A 57 23.75 -9.58 -20.37
CA HIS A 57 22.49 -10.13 -20.90
C HIS A 57 21.80 -9.18 -21.89
N VAL A 58 21.74 -7.88 -21.57
CA VAL A 58 21.17 -6.85 -22.44
C VAL A 58 22.00 -6.70 -23.71
N GLN A 59 23.33 -6.72 -23.60
CA GLN A 59 24.25 -6.67 -24.75
C GLN A 59 24.01 -7.85 -25.70
N ASP A 60 23.97 -9.08 -25.17
CA ASP A 60 23.73 -10.30 -25.96
C ASP A 60 22.36 -10.23 -26.65
N THR A 61 21.33 -9.74 -25.94
CA THR A 61 19.98 -9.54 -26.48
C THR A 61 19.97 -8.51 -27.61
N MET A 62 20.66 -7.38 -27.44
CA MET A 62 20.76 -6.32 -28.45
C MET A 62 21.50 -6.79 -29.71
N ILE A 63 22.63 -7.51 -29.54
CA ILE A 63 23.39 -8.09 -30.66
C ILE A 63 22.52 -9.08 -31.44
N ASN A 64 21.75 -9.93 -30.75
CA ASN A 64 20.88 -10.89 -31.42
C ASN A 64 19.70 -10.22 -32.13
N CYS A 65 19.08 -9.20 -31.54
CA CYS A 65 17.98 -8.43 -32.13
C CYS A 65 18.43 -7.69 -33.40
N THR A 66 19.56 -6.98 -33.33
CA THR A 66 20.06 -6.14 -34.43
C THR A 66 20.49 -6.93 -35.68
N LYS A 67 20.77 -8.24 -35.58
CA LYS A 67 20.97 -9.14 -36.74
C LYS A 67 19.80 -9.12 -37.72
N TYR A 68 18.59 -8.81 -37.24
CA TYR A 68 17.36 -8.77 -38.01
C TYR A 68 16.85 -7.35 -38.27
N SER A 69 17.71 -6.33 -38.11
CA SER A 69 17.34 -4.92 -38.22
C SER A 69 16.81 -4.48 -39.60
N TYR A 70 17.04 -5.27 -40.63
CA TYR A 70 16.49 -5.06 -41.97
C TYR A 70 15.01 -5.47 -42.10
N PHE A 71 14.45 -6.19 -41.12
CA PHE A 71 13.08 -6.66 -41.19
C PHE A 71 12.09 -5.53 -40.90
N PRO A 72 11.13 -5.21 -41.79
CA PRO A 72 10.26 -4.04 -41.62
C PRO A 72 9.32 -4.16 -40.42
N LEU A 73 9.22 -3.10 -39.60
CA LEU A 73 8.28 -3.03 -38.48
C LEU A 73 6.83 -3.39 -38.89
N GLN A 74 6.35 -2.86 -40.01
CA GLN A 74 4.99 -3.13 -40.50
C GLN A 74 4.71 -4.62 -40.69
N ARG A 75 5.73 -5.42 -41.06
CA ARG A 75 5.56 -6.88 -41.19
C ARG A 75 5.44 -7.56 -39.82
N ILE A 76 6.16 -7.07 -38.82
CA ILE A 76 6.04 -7.54 -37.43
C ILE A 76 4.63 -7.24 -36.92
N LEU A 77 4.13 -6.03 -37.14
CA LEU A 77 2.78 -5.61 -36.72
C LEU A 77 1.69 -6.43 -37.41
N ASN A 78 1.79 -6.63 -38.73
CA ASN A 78 0.80 -7.40 -39.50
C ASN A 78 0.70 -8.87 -39.07
N GLN A 79 1.80 -9.46 -38.59
CA GLN A 79 1.80 -10.83 -38.04
C GLN A 79 1.18 -10.91 -36.64
N HIS A 80 0.98 -9.77 -35.98
CA HIS A 80 0.43 -9.65 -34.63
C HIS A 80 -0.79 -8.70 -34.61
N SER A 81 -1.68 -8.82 -35.60
CA SER A 81 -2.85 -7.95 -35.81
C SER A 81 -3.84 -7.89 -34.65
N ASN A 82 -3.76 -8.82 -33.69
CA ASN A 82 -4.61 -8.84 -32.49
C ASN A 82 -4.15 -7.84 -31.42
N ILE A 83 -2.99 -7.19 -31.60
CA ILE A 83 -2.45 -6.21 -30.66
C ILE A 83 -2.72 -4.81 -31.22
N SER A 84 -3.74 -4.13 -30.71
CA SER A 84 -4.12 -2.81 -31.19
C SER A 84 -3.04 -1.75 -30.94
N ASN A 85 -2.33 -1.83 -29.81
CA ASN A 85 -1.22 -0.93 -29.43
C ASN A 85 -0.09 -1.73 -28.75
N PRO A 86 0.96 -2.12 -29.46
CA PRO A 86 2.10 -2.80 -28.86
C PRO A 86 2.90 -1.89 -27.93
N VAL A 87 3.17 -2.35 -26.70
CA VAL A 87 3.88 -1.59 -25.63
C VAL A 87 5.24 -1.02 -26.08
N PHE A 88 5.94 -1.71 -26.98
CA PHE A 88 7.25 -1.26 -27.48
C PHE A 88 7.16 -0.03 -28.40
N LEU A 89 5.96 0.34 -28.87
CA LEU A 89 5.73 1.59 -29.59
C LEU A 89 5.51 2.76 -28.62
N ASP A 90 5.05 2.49 -27.40
CA ASP A 90 4.78 3.52 -26.39
C ASP A 90 6.06 3.96 -25.66
N THR A 91 7.04 3.06 -25.50
CA THR A 91 8.32 3.35 -24.85
C THR A 91 9.49 3.07 -25.78
N SER A 92 10.24 4.11 -26.14
CA SER A 92 11.42 3.98 -27.02
C SER A 92 12.72 4.39 -26.34
N PHE A 93 13.81 3.77 -26.79
CA PHE A 93 15.17 4.10 -26.39
C PHE A 93 16.06 4.30 -27.61
N GLU A 94 16.81 5.38 -27.61
CA GLU A 94 17.77 5.71 -28.65
C GLU A 94 19.14 6.03 -28.04
N PHE A 95 20.18 5.52 -28.69
CA PHE A 95 21.56 5.87 -28.36
C PHE A 95 22.28 6.30 -29.63
N LEU A 96 22.79 7.52 -29.65
CA LEU A 96 23.51 8.10 -30.78
C LEU A 96 24.87 8.60 -30.33
N SER A 97 25.93 8.04 -30.92
CA SER A 97 27.29 8.55 -30.76
C SER A 97 27.73 9.23 -32.03
N PHE A 98 28.22 10.46 -31.92
CA PHE A 98 28.65 11.25 -33.06
C PHE A 98 30.01 11.89 -32.81
N LYS A 99 30.74 12.10 -33.91
CA LYS A 99 31.94 12.94 -33.93
C LYS A 99 31.60 14.19 -34.73
N ASN A 100 31.48 15.33 -34.06
CA ASN A 100 31.18 16.58 -34.76
C ASN A 100 32.45 17.07 -35.47
N ASN A 101 32.68 16.54 -36.66
CA ASN A 101 33.78 16.92 -37.55
C ASN A 101 33.28 17.82 -38.70
N ASN A 102 32.11 18.44 -38.55
CA ASN A 102 31.48 19.20 -39.63
C ASN A 102 32.00 20.64 -39.66
N THR A 103 33.28 20.81 -39.95
CA THR A 103 33.75 22.07 -40.55
C THR A 103 33.49 22.00 -42.04
N VAL A 104 32.42 22.62 -42.50
CA VAL A 104 32.15 22.73 -43.93
C VAL A 104 32.89 23.96 -44.45
N MET A 105 33.87 23.75 -45.31
CA MET A 105 34.55 24.84 -46.00
C MET A 105 33.76 25.22 -47.25
N ILE A 106 33.38 26.49 -47.37
CA ILE A 106 32.82 27.07 -48.60
C ILE A 106 33.77 28.15 -49.07
N GLY A 107 34.62 27.83 -50.05
CA GLY A 107 35.73 28.71 -50.46
C GLY A 107 36.72 28.94 -49.33
N ASN A 108 37.00 30.21 -49.01
CA ASN A 108 37.88 30.60 -47.90
C ASN A 108 37.14 30.76 -46.57
N SER A 109 35.83 30.56 -46.56
CA SER A 109 35.00 30.70 -45.38
C SER A 109 34.80 29.33 -44.73
N GLN A 110 35.11 29.25 -43.43
CA GLN A 110 34.84 28.09 -42.61
C GLN A 110 33.46 28.25 -41.97
N LEU A 111 32.52 27.36 -42.28
CA LEU A 111 31.30 27.23 -41.50
C LEU A 111 31.66 26.50 -40.20
N LEU A 112 31.67 27.27 -39.12
CA LEU A 112 31.74 26.73 -37.77
C LEU A 112 30.33 26.27 -37.38
N PRO A 113 30.17 25.04 -36.87
CA PRO A 113 28.90 24.65 -36.27
C PRO A 113 28.63 25.60 -35.10
N THR A 114 27.48 26.28 -35.11
CA THR A 114 27.06 27.11 -33.97
C THR A 114 26.91 26.19 -32.77
N SER A 115 27.67 26.47 -31.71
CA SER A 115 27.65 25.75 -30.42
C SER A 115 26.37 25.99 -29.62
N SER A 116 25.33 26.54 -30.24
CA SER A 116 23.99 26.45 -29.68
C SER A 116 23.70 24.96 -29.60
N SER A 117 23.61 24.46 -28.36
CA SER A 117 22.78 23.31 -27.99
C SER A 117 21.69 23.13 -29.04
N PHE A 118 21.49 21.91 -29.51
CA PHE A 118 20.32 21.54 -30.32
C PHE A 118 19.04 21.95 -29.57
N ASN A 119 18.69 23.24 -29.62
CA ASN A 119 17.34 23.74 -29.41
C ASN A 119 16.65 23.40 -30.72
N ILE A 120 16.43 22.09 -30.93
CA ILE A 120 15.31 21.67 -31.76
C ILE A 120 14.15 22.40 -31.12
N ASN A 121 13.53 23.33 -31.84
CA ASN A 121 12.35 24.03 -31.35
C ASN A 121 11.44 22.98 -30.70
N GLU A 122 11.13 23.15 -29.41
CA GLU A 122 10.36 22.19 -28.61
C GLU A 122 9.01 21.85 -29.27
N ASP A 123 8.59 22.67 -30.23
CA ASP A 123 7.34 22.58 -30.99
C ASP A 123 7.32 21.60 -32.17
N GLU A 124 8.44 20.98 -32.59
CA GLU A 124 8.49 20.18 -33.84
C GLU A 124 8.91 18.71 -33.70
N VAL A 125 9.21 18.22 -32.48
CA VAL A 125 9.49 16.78 -32.30
C VAL A 125 8.18 16.02 -32.09
N VAL A 126 7.56 15.60 -33.20
CA VAL A 126 6.45 14.64 -33.16
C VAL A 126 7.01 13.25 -32.84
N THR A 127 7.13 12.91 -31.56
CA THR A 127 7.38 11.52 -31.15
C THR A 127 6.08 10.73 -31.24
N THR A 128 6.08 9.62 -31.98
CA THR A 128 4.93 8.71 -32.04
C THR A 128 4.78 7.84 -30.78
N SER A 129 5.76 7.88 -29.87
CA SER A 129 5.77 7.14 -28.60
C SER A 129 5.25 8.00 -27.45
N GLY A 130 4.47 7.40 -26.54
CA GLY A 130 4.05 8.07 -25.30
C GLY A 130 5.21 8.49 -24.39
N PHE A 131 6.36 7.80 -24.48
CA PHE A 131 7.58 8.09 -23.75
C PHE A 131 8.83 7.69 -24.57
N SER A 132 9.85 8.54 -24.62
CA SER A 132 11.14 8.24 -25.27
C SER A 132 12.30 8.75 -24.43
N LEU A 133 13.37 7.95 -24.39
CA LEU A 133 14.65 8.33 -23.81
C LEU A 133 15.73 8.26 -24.90
N SER A 134 16.28 9.40 -25.27
CA SER A 134 17.39 9.51 -26.20
C SER A 134 18.66 9.88 -25.45
N VAL A 135 19.74 9.13 -25.68
CA VAL A 135 21.07 9.38 -25.11
C VAL A 135 22.02 9.72 -26.23
N TYR A 136 22.64 10.89 -26.15
CA TYR A 136 23.61 11.38 -27.11
C TYR A 136 25.00 11.37 -26.51
N HIS A 137 25.97 10.82 -27.23
CA HIS A 137 27.39 10.81 -26.87
C HIS A 137 28.19 11.66 -27.84
N ASP A 138 28.67 12.81 -27.37
CA ASP A 138 29.63 13.63 -28.11
C ASP A 138 31.04 13.05 -27.89
N MET A 139 31.59 12.42 -28.94
CA MET A 139 32.91 11.81 -28.87
C MET A 139 34.08 12.82 -28.84
N ASN A 140 33.85 14.09 -29.18
CA ASN A 140 34.90 15.11 -29.16
C ASN A 140 35.23 15.55 -27.74
N ILE A 141 34.20 15.78 -26.92
CA ILE A 141 34.32 16.20 -25.51
C ILE A 141 34.06 15.06 -24.52
N ASN A 142 33.70 13.88 -25.02
CA ASN A 142 33.36 12.69 -24.26
C ASN A 142 32.24 12.94 -23.22
N GLN A 143 31.18 13.62 -23.65
CA GLN A 143 30.03 13.95 -22.80
C GLN A 143 28.79 13.19 -23.24
N LEU A 144 28.00 12.73 -22.26
CA LEU A 144 26.66 12.20 -22.47
C LEU A 144 25.62 13.29 -22.17
N SER A 145 24.67 13.48 -23.07
CA SER A 145 23.43 14.20 -22.81
C SER A 145 22.24 13.27 -22.98
N CYS A 146 21.17 13.52 -22.22
CA CYS A 146 19.97 12.70 -22.25
C CYS A 146 18.76 13.60 -22.46
N THR A 147 17.86 13.20 -23.36
CA THR A 147 16.60 13.87 -23.62
C THR A 147 15.48 12.89 -23.32
N ILE A 148 14.49 13.33 -22.54
CA ILE A 148 13.25 12.59 -22.29
C ILE A 148 12.13 13.35 -22.96
N ASN A 149 11.45 12.72 -23.92
CA ASN A 149 10.21 13.24 -24.48
C ASN A 149 9.05 12.38 -24.00
N ALA A 150 7.95 13.03 -23.61
CA ALA A 150 6.78 12.36 -23.09
C ALA A 150 5.52 13.04 -23.64
N SER A 151 4.49 12.25 -23.94
CA SER A 151 3.21 12.79 -24.43
C SER A 151 2.52 13.58 -23.32
N LEU A 152 2.08 14.80 -23.64
CA LEU A 152 1.30 15.65 -22.73
C LEU A 152 -0.10 15.06 -22.44
N ASP A 153 -0.59 14.14 -23.28
CA ASP A 153 -1.82 13.40 -23.01
C ASP A 153 -1.67 12.42 -21.83
N LEU A 154 -0.42 12.04 -21.51
CA LEU A 154 -0.09 11.03 -20.48
C LEU A 154 0.68 11.62 -19.29
N PHE A 155 1.49 12.64 -19.50
CA PHE A 155 2.41 13.16 -18.49
C PHE A 155 2.30 14.68 -18.36
N ASN A 156 2.32 15.16 -17.11
CA ASN A 156 2.56 16.56 -16.82
C ASN A 156 4.07 16.85 -16.68
N ARG A 157 4.43 18.13 -16.79
CA ARG A 157 5.84 18.58 -16.72
C ARG A 157 6.55 18.14 -15.44
N GLU A 158 5.91 18.31 -14.28
CA GLU A 158 6.47 17.94 -12.97
C GLU A 158 6.82 16.44 -12.90
N THR A 159 5.98 15.59 -13.49
CA THR A 159 6.22 14.14 -13.56
C THR A 159 7.44 13.82 -14.41
N VAL A 160 7.59 14.46 -15.58
CA VAL A 160 8.74 14.24 -16.47
C VAL A 160 10.03 14.75 -15.82
N GLU A 161 9.99 15.91 -15.16
CA GLU A 161 11.12 16.45 -14.40
C GLU A 161 11.55 15.50 -13.28
N LYS A 162 10.58 14.94 -12.54
CA LYS A 162 10.84 13.94 -11.51
C LYS A 162 11.44 12.65 -12.09
N ILE A 163 10.91 12.13 -13.19
CA ILE A 163 11.45 10.97 -13.91
C ILE A 163 12.89 11.24 -14.34
N SER A 164 13.21 12.45 -14.81
CA SER A 164 14.57 12.85 -15.17
C SER A 164 15.52 12.84 -13.98
N GLN A 165 15.11 13.42 -12.85
CA GLN A 165 15.89 13.40 -11.60
C GLN A 165 16.14 11.97 -11.11
N GLN A 166 15.11 11.13 -11.17
CA GLN A 166 15.17 9.72 -10.81
C GLN A 166 16.08 8.89 -11.72
N PHE A 167 16.04 9.14 -13.03
CA PHE A 167 16.93 8.51 -14.00
C PHE A 167 18.39 8.89 -13.72
N HIS A 168 18.65 10.17 -13.51
CA HIS A 168 19.97 10.68 -13.12
C HIS A 168 20.46 10.04 -11.81
N PHE A 169 19.57 9.91 -10.81
CA PHE A 169 19.89 9.30 -9.53
C PHE A 169 20.27 7.81 -9.64
N ILE A 170 19.61 7.05 -10.53
CA ILE A 170 20.04 5.67 -10.83
C ILE A 170 21.42 5.63 -11.49
N LEU A 171 21.68 6.51 -12.46
CA LEU A 171 22.99 6.55 -13.12
C LEU A 171 24.10 6.85 -12.11
N HIS A 172 23.86 7.75 -11.16
CA HIS A 172 24.81 8.05 -10.09
C HIS A 172 25.02 6.86 -9.13
N GLN A 173 23.97 6.12 -8.78
CA GLN A 173 24.12 4.89 -7.97
C GLN A 173 24.93 3.82 -8.71
N LEU A 174 24.67 3.65 -10.00
CA LEU A 174 25.39 2.70 -10.84
C LEU A 174 26.86 3.08 -11.01
N SER A 175 27.16 4.35 -11.27
CA SER A 175 28.54 4.83 -11.41
C SER A 175 29.34 4.67 -10.11
N ALA A 176 28.75 5.02 -8.96
CA ALA A 176 29.37 4.81 -7.66
C ALA A 176 29.66 3.32 -7.40
N SER A 177 28.70 2.43 -7.73
CA SER A 177 28.89 0.98 -7.58
C SER A 177 30.02 0.41 -8.43
N ILE A 178 30.30 1.02 -9.59
CA ILE A 178 31.42 0.65 -10.47
C ILE A 178 32.74 1.06 -9.83
N ILE A 179 32.83 2.29 -9.32
CA ILE A 179 34.03 2.83 -8.68
C ILE A 179 34.40 2.02 -7.43
N ASP A 180 33.40 1.63 -6.63
CA ASP A 180 33.62 0.93 -5.37
C ASP A 180 33.78 -0.61 -5.53
N ASN A 181 33.87 -1.13 -6.76
CA ASN A 181 33.87 -2.57 -7.06
C ASN A 181 32.66 -3.35 -6.48
N GLN A 182 31.53 -2.66 -6.27
CA GLN A 182 30.29 -3.23 -5.75
C GLN A 182 29.32 -3.68 -6.85
N MET A 183 29.80 -3.86 -8.09
CA MET A 183 29.01 -4.33 -9.23
C MET A 183 28.35 -5.72 -9.05
N LYS A 184 28.61 -6.41 -7.93
CA LYS A 184 27.94 -7.65 -7.54
C LYS A 184 26.59 -7.43 -6.84
N LYS A 185 26.28 -6.19 -6.42
CA LYS A 185 25.00 -5.86 -5.79
C LYS A 185 23.83 -6.17 -6.73
N PRO A 186 22.72 -6.71 -6.19
CA PRO A 186 21.54 -7.03 -6.98
C PRO A 186 20.81 -5.75 -7.41
N ILE A 187 20.16 -5.79 -8.57
CA ILE A 187 19.44 -4.64 -9.14
C ILE A 187 18.30 -4.16 -8.24
N TYR A 188 17.67 -5.06 -7.48
CA TYR A 188 16.57 -4.68 -6.58
C TYR A 188 17.01 -3.72 -5.47
N GLU A 189 18.30 -3.61 -5.13
CA GLU A 189 18.79 -2.67 -4.10
C GLU A 189 18.82 -1.21 -4.57
N LEU A 190 18.79 -0.95 -5.88
CA LEU A 190 18.81 0.41 -6.41
C LEU A 190 17.51 1.14 -6.05
N SER A 191 17.60 2.41 -5.63
CA SER A 191 16.42 3.20 -5.24
C SER A 191 16.04 4.23 -6.31
N LEU A 192 14.74 4.46 -6.50
CA LEU A 192 14.22 5.65 -7.18
C LEU A 192 13.83 6.78 -6.21
N ILE A 193 13.77 6.47 -4.91
CA ILE A 193 13.36 7.45 -3.90
C ILE A 193 14.50 8.45 -3.74
N LEU A 194 14.22 9.69 -4.10
CA LEU A 194 15.16 10.81 -3.99
C LEU A 194 15.29 11.24 -2.52
N SER A 195 16.39 11.91 -2.17
CA SER A 195 16.67 12.29 -0.77
C SER A 195 15.60 13.19 -0.14
N ASN A 196 14.98 14.08 -0.93
CA ASN A 196 13.86 14.92 -0.49
C ASN A 196 12.60 14.08 -0.21
N GLU A 197 12.36 13.02 -0.97
CA GLU A 197 11.23 12.11 -0.75
C GLU A 197 11.45 11.24 0.49
N GLN A 198 12.69 10.79 0.73
CA GLN A 198 13.04 10.10 1.97
C GLN A 198 12.74 10.97 3.21
N TYR A 199 13.11 12.25 3.15
CA TYR A 199 12.79 13.22 4.20
C TYR A 199 11.27 13.39 4.36
N LEU A 200 10.53 13.54 3.26
CA LEU A 200 9.06 13.65 3.31
C LEU A 200 8.44 12.42 3.96
N MET A 201 8.83 11.20 3.56
CA MET A 201 8.36 9.95 4.16
C MET A 201 8.66 9.89 5.66
N GLN A 202 9.85 10.33 6.07
CA GLN A 202 10.19 10.40 7.50
C GLN A 202 9.32 11.41 8.24
N SER A 203 9.10 12.59 7.66
CA SER A 203 8.27 13.64 8.28
C SER A 203 6.81 13.23 8.41
N LEU A 204 6.25 12.57 7.41
CA LEU A 204 4.86 12.08 7.42
C LEU A 204 4.67 10.96 8.45
N ASN A 205 5.70 10.14 8.67
CA ASN A 205 5.69 9.07 9.66
C ASN A 205 6.16 9.50 11.06
N ASN A 206 6.51 10.77 11.27
CA ASN A 206 6.90 11.29 12.57
C ASN A 206 5.67 11.59 13.45
N THR A 207 4.87 10.55 13.72
CA THR A 207 3.62 10.62 14.46
C THR A 207 3.77 10.18 15.92
N GLN A 208 4.99 10.17 16.45
CA GLN A 208 5.25 9.78 17.83
C GLN A 208 4.72 10.86 18.77
N ILE A 209 3.72 10.49 19.57
CA ILE A 209 3.16 11.33 20.62
C ILE A 209 3.36 10.57 21.94
N SER A 210 3.86 11.27 22.96
CA SER A 210 3.98 10.69 24.29
C SER A 210 2.59 10.47 24.89
N PHE A 211 2.26 9.22 25.19
CA PHE A 211 1.08 8.90 25.98
C PHE A 211 1.44 8.94 27.47
N PRO A 212 0.50 9.32 28.36
CA PRO A 212 0.75 9.32 29.80
C PRO A 212 1.26 7.96 30.27
N SER A 213 2.27 7.96 31.15
CA SER A 213 2.89 6.74 31.69
C SER A 213 1.91 5.85 32.47
N SER A 214 0.84 6.44 33.02
CA SER A 214 -0.31 5.74 33.57
C SER A 214 -1.25 5.32 32.44
N LEU A 215 -0.80 4.40 31.58
CA LEU A 215 -1.68 3.79 30.59
C LEU A 215 -2.78 3.04 31.34
N THR A 216 -4.02 3.42 31.08
CA THR A 216 -5.20 2.90 31.77
C THR A 216 -6.21 2.40 30.74
N CYS A 217 -6.85 1.28 31.06
CA CYS A 217 -7.94 0.74 30.26
C CYS A 217 -9.14 1.70 30.24
N ILE A 218 -10.03 1.54 29.26
CA ILE A 218 -11.19 2.43 29.07
C ILE A 218 -12.08 2.44 30.32
N HIS A 219 -12.40 1.27 30.90
CA HIS A 219 -13.18 1.18 32.13
C HIS A 219 -12.55 1.92 33.33
N HIS A 220 -11.21 1.95 33.47
CA HIS A 220 -10.54 2.73 34.51
C HIS A 220 -10.76 4.23 34.33
N LYS A 221 -10.70 4.72 33.09
CA LYS A 221 -11.00 6.13 32.77
C LYS A 221 -12.48 6.46 33.02
N PHE A 222 -13.38 5.52 32.70
CA PHE A 222 -14.79 5.65 33.00
C PHE A 222 -15.03 5.82 34.51
N VAL A 223 -14.46 4.96 35.35
CA VAL A 223 -14.55 5.07 36.83
C VAL A 223 -14.03 6.42 37.32
N TYR A 224 -12.90 6.90 36.77
CA TYR A 224 -12.36 8.22 37.10
C TYR A 224 -13.36 9.35 36.80
N GLU A 225 -14.00 9.34 35.63
CA GLU A 225 -15.00 10.34 35.25
C GLU A 225 -16.28 10.23 36.10
N VAL A 226 -16.70 9.02 36.49
CA VAL A 226 -17.83 8.82 37.41
C VAL A 226 -17.58 9.52 38.75
N MET A 227 -16.40 9.35 39.32
CA MET A 227 -16.04 9.98 40.60
C MET A 227 -15.98 11.50 40.49
N LYS A 228 -15.53 12.02 39.35
CA LYS A 228 -15.39 13.46 39.11
C LYS A 228 -16.71 14.14 38.78
N HIS A 229 -17.61 13.45 38.07
CA HIS A 229 -18.81 14.02 37.47
C HIS A 229 -20.06 13.14 37.65
N PRO A 230 -20.41 12.73 38.89
CA PRO A 230 -21.42 11.70 39.13
C PRO A 230 -22.82 12.05 38.61
N GLN A 231 -23.19 13.33 38.68
CA GLN A 231 -24.53 13.82 38.30
C GLN A 231 -24.61 14.33 36.85
N LYS A 232 -23.51 14.28 36.08
CA LYS A 232 -23.56 14.65 34.66
C LYS A 232 -24.20 13.52 33.87
N LEU A 233 -24.93 13.89 32.81
CA LEU A 233 -25.45 12.97 31.82
C LEU A 233 -24.31 12.17 31.19
N ALA A 234 -24.39 10.84 31.21
CA ALA A 234 -23.39 9.96 30.63
C ALA A 234 -23.88 9.31 29.32
N VAL A 235 -25.13 8.85 29.30
CA VAL A 235 -25.73 8.22 28.13
C VAL A 235 -27.22 8.61 28.03
N GLU A 236 -27.68 8.82 26.80
CA GLU A 236 -29.05 9.18 26.48
C GLU A 236 -29.48 8.39 25.23
N LEU A 237 -30.71 7.88 25.26
CA LEU A 237 -31.38 7.23 24.15
C LEU A 237 -32.87 7.56 24.21
N ASP A 238 -33.35 8.29 23.22
CA ASP A 238 -34.72 8.79 23.16
C ASP A 238 -35.11 9.54 24.44
N GLU A 239 -36.12 9.08 25.19
CA GLU A 239 -36.56 9.70 26.45
C GLU A 239 -35.85 9.13 27.69
N GLN A 240 -34.95 8.16 27.50
CA GLN A 240 -34.20 7.53 28.60
C GLN A 240 -32.82 8.13 28.70
N SER A 241 -32.36 8.36 29.94
CA SER A 241 -31.01 8.81 30.18
C SER A 241 -30.48 8.32 31.51
N LEU A 242 -29.14 8.24 31.61
CA LEU A 242 -28.44 7.88 32.84
C LEU A 242 -27.32 8.88 33.08
N ALA A 243 -27.24 9.39 34.31
CA ALA A 243 -26.07 10.08 34.80
C ALA A 243 -24.91 9.09 35.00
N TYR A 244 -23.67 9.60 35.12
CA TYR A 244 -22.48 8.77 35.32
C TYR A 244 -22.61 7.81 36.52
N ALA A 245 -23.12 8.31 37.66
CA ALA A 245 -23.30 7.48 38.85
C ALA A 245 -24.33 6.36 38.65
N GLU A 246 -25.41 6.63 37.93
CA GLU A 246 -26.47 5.65 37.65
C GLU A 246 -25.97 4.59 36.68
N LEU A 247 -25.32 5.01 35.58
CA LEU A 247 -24.71 4.09 34.63
C LEU A 247 -23.69 3.19 35.33
N PHE A 248 -22.83 3.76 36.17
CA PHE A 248 -21.83 3.00 36.91
C PHE A 248 -22.45 1.97 37.84
N ALA A 249 -23.52 2.30 38.57
CA ALA A 249 -24.21 1.35 39.42
C ALA A 249 -24.74 0.13 38.64
N TYR A 250 -25.35 0.36 37.47
CA TYR A 250 -25.82 -0.74 36.61
C TYR A 250 -24.67 -1.57 36.04
N VAL A 251 -23.58 -0.92 35.61
CA VAL A 251 -22.38 -1.59 35.08
C VAL A 251 -21.73 -2.45 36.16
N GLN A 252 -21.51 -1.91 37.37
CA GLN A 252 -20.92 -2.65 38.47
C GLN A 252 -21.78 -3.84 38.90
N MET A 253 -23.09 -3.65 38.97
CA MET A 253 -24.00 -4.74 39.30
C MET A 253 -23.91 -5.88 38.29
N LEU A 254 -23.96 -5.56 36.99
CA LEU A 254 -23.83 -6.58 35.96
C LEU A 254 -22.45 -7.26 36.03
N ALA A 255 -21.38 -6.49 36.23
CA ALA A 255 -20.02 -7.03 36.35
C ALA A 255 -19.86 -8.00 37.53
N VAL A 256 -20.35 -7.65 38.73
CA VAL A 256 -20.30 -8.57 39.89
C VAL A 256 -21.17 -9.80 39.64
N HIS A 257 -22.35 -9.64 39.04
CA HIS A 257 -23.19 -10.78 38.70
C HIS A 257 -22.50 -11.75 37.71
N LEU A 258 -21.75 -11.21 36.75
CA LEU A 258 -20.93 -11.98 35.81
C LEU A 258 -19.79 -12.75 36.49
N LEU A 259 -19.15 -12.15 37.50
CA LEU A 259 -18.09 -12.81 38.28
C LEU A 259 -18.66 -13.87 39.24
N GLY A 260 -19.61 -13.50 40.08
CA GLY A 260 -20.10 -14.35 41.17
C GLY A 260 -20.94 -15.54 40.70
N GLU A 261 -21.94 -15.31 39.83
CA GLU A 261 -22.87 -16.37 39.42
C GLU A 261 -22.34 -17.20 38.24
N TYR A 262 -21.59 -16.58 37.33
CA TYR A 262 -21.13 -17.22 36.10
C TYR A 262 -19.63 -17.53 36.06
N GLY A 263 -18.86 -17.08 37.07
CA GLY A 263 -17.45 -17.42 37.21
C GLY A 263 -16.60 -16.97 36.03
N ILE A 264 -16.93 -15.82 35.42
CA ILE A 264 -16.19 -15.28 34.28
C ILE A 264 -14.74 -15.03 34.69
N ILE A 265 -13.82 -15.46 33.83
CA ILE A 265 -12.38 -15.23 34.02
C ILE A 265 -11.88 -14.14 33.06
N PRO A 266 -10.85 -13.36 33.45
CA PRO A 266 -10.23 -12.40 32.54
C PRO A 266 -9.77 -13.06 31.23
N SER A 267 -9.85 -12.31 30.13
CA SER A 267 -9.62 -12.72 28.74
C SER A 267 -10.65 -13.69 28.15
N GLU A 268 -11.71 -14.05 28.87
CA GLU A 268 -12.78 -14.85 28.30
C GLU A 268 -13.64 -14.02 27.33
N VAL A 269 -13.97 -14.58 26.16
CA VAL A 269 -14.84 -13.90 25.19
C VAL A 269 -16.29 -13.95 25.63
N ILE A 270 -16.88 -12.78 25.85
CA ILE A 270 -18.29 -12.61 26.19
C ILE A 270 -18.98 -11.98 24.99
N SER A 271 -19.87 -12.75 24.38
CA SER A 271 -20.64 -12.28 23.25
C SER A 271 -21.78 -11.39 23.73
N GLN A 272 -22.10 -10.34 22.99
CA GLN A 272 -23.24 -9.48 23.27
C GLN A 272 -24.12 -9.38 22.03
N CYS A 273 -25.32 -9.94 22.11
CA CYS A 273 -26.36 -9.85 21.10
C CYS A 273 -27.48 -8.95 21.62
N VAL A 274 -27.28 -7.64 21.54
CA VAL A 274 -28.20 -6.62 22.07
C VAL A 274 -28.35 -5.53 21.01
N GLU A 275 -29.60 -5.11 20.74
CA GLU A 275 -29.83 -3.95 19.85
C GLU A 275 -29.48 -2.63 20.56
N ARG A 276 -29.46 -1.53 19.80
CA ARG A 276 -29.15 -0.20 20.33
C ARG A 276 -30.07 0.15 21.51
N SER A 277 -29.49 0.21 22.70
CA SER A 277 -30.18 0.38 23.98
C SER A 277 -29.20 0.85 25.05
N LEU A 278 -29.70 1.33 26.21
CA LEU A 278 -28.85 1.60 27.37
C LEU A 278 -28.15 0.31 27.85
N SER A 279 -28.85 -0.83 27.82
CA SER A 279 -28.33 -2.17 28.13
C SER A 279 -27.12 -2.55 27.28
N MET A 280 -27.03 -2.07 26.03
CA MET A 280 -25.86 -2.31 25.17
C MET A 280 -24.58 -1.70 25.75
N ILE A 281 -24.66 -0.47 26.24
CA ILE A 281 -23.52 0.23 26.85
C ILE A 281 -23.16 -0.39 28.20
N ILE A 282 -24.19 -0.72 28.99
CA ILE A 282 -24.02 -1.38 30.29
C ILE A 282 -23.30 -2.72 30.12
N GLY A 283 -23.74 -3.56 29.18
CA GLY A 283 -23.11 -4.84 28.88
C GLY A 283 -21.66 -4.71 28.43
N MET A 284 -21.37 -3.79 27.50
CA MET A 284 -20.02 -3.58 27.00
C MET A 284 -19.07 -3.16 28.12
N MET A 285 -19.45 -2.18 28.94
CA MET A 285 -18.61 -1.72 30.06
C MET A 285 -18.46 -2.78 31.15
N ALA A 286 -19.52 -3.56 31.43
CA ALA A 286 -19.46 -4.62 32.43
C ALA A 286 -18.51 -5.74 32.00
N ILE A 287 -18.53 -6.12 30.72
CA ILE A 287 -17.59 -7.08 30.13
C ILE A 287 -16.15 -6.58 30.30
N GLU A 288 -15.88 -5.32 29.97
CA GLU A 288 -14.53 -4.74 30.16
C GLU A 288 -14.11 -4.73 31.63
N MET A 289 -15.02 -4.41 32.57
CA MET A 289 -14.72 -4.35 34.00
C MET A 289 -14.38 -5.72 34.61
N VAL A 290 -14.94 -6.81 34.07
CA VAL A 290 -14.57 -8.18 34.49
C VAL A 290 -13.35 -8.73 33.73
N GLY A 291 -12.73 -7.90 32.88
CA GLY A 291 -11.60 -8.30 32.03
C GLY A 291 -11.99 -9.23 30.90
N GLY A 292 -13.28 -9.36 30.58
CA GLY A 292 -13.77 -10.13 29.45
C GLY A 292 -13.49 -9.43 28.12
N VAL A 293 -13.41 -10.23 27.05
CA VAL A 293 -13.24 -9.74 25.69
C VAL A 293 -14.60 -9.54 25.07
N TYR A 294 -14.95 -8.28 24.78
CA TYR A 294 -16.24 -7.95 24.18
C TYR A 294 -16.33 -8.45 22.74
N PHE A 295 -17.40 -9.19 22.43
CA PHE A 295 -17.68 -9.63 21.06
C PHE A 295 -19.11 -9.28 20.63
N PRO A 296 -19.32 -8.27 19.76
CA PRO A 296 -20.66 -7.91 19.30
C PRO A 296 -21.22 -8.94 18.32
N LEU A 297 -22.47 -9.34 18.57
CA LEU A 297 -23.29 -10.16 17.67
C LEU A 297 -24.50 -9.37 17.20
N SER A 298 -24.78 -9.45 15.90
CA SER A 298 -25.98 -8.88 15.31
C SER A 298 -27.12 -9.89 15.36
N PHE A 299 -28.22 -9.56 16.06
CA PHE A 299 -29.42 -10.41 16.04
C PHE A 299 -29.99 -10.58 14.63
N ARG A 300 -29.67 -9.69 13.68
CA ARG A 300 -30.13 -9.81 12.29
C ARG A 300 -29.38 -10.86 11.49
N ASP A 301 -28.26 -11.36 12.01
CA ASP A 301 -27.48 -12.38 11.33
C ASP A 301 -28.23 -13.73 11.31
N PRO A 302 -28.04 -14.54 10.25
CA PRO A 302 -28.56 -15.91 10.22
C PRO A 302 -27.96 -16.76 11.36
N GLU A 303 -28.75 -17.69 11.90
CA GLU A 303 -28.33 -18.56 13.02
C GLU A 303 -27.02 -19.30 12.73
N ASN A 304 -26.88 -19.86 11.52
CA ASN A 304 -25.65 -20.54 11.10
C ASN A 304 -24.40 -19.65 11.22
N ARG A 305 -24.55 -18.36 10.89
CA ARG A 305 -23.46 -17.38 11.02
C ARG A 305 -23.15 -17.10 12.48
N LEU A 306 -24.17 -16.89 13.32
CA LEU A 306 -24.01 -16.66 14.75
C LEU A 306 -23.32 -17.84 15.43
N HIS A 307 -23.72 -19.08 15.12
CA HIS A 307 -23.08 -20.28 15.67
C HIS A 307 -21.64 -20.43 15.24
N MET A 308 -21.34 -20.22 13.96
CA MET A 308 -19.97 -20.26 13.46
C MET A 308 -19.09 -19.24 14.17
N LEU A 309 -19.59 -18.02 14.38
CA LEU A 309 -18.87 -16.96 15.08
C LEU A 309 -18.62 -17.33 16.55
N LEU A 310 -19.63 -17.84 17.25
CA LEU A 310 -19.51 -18.31 18.64
C LEU A 310 -18.53 -19.47 18.78
N GLU A 311 -18.53 -20.41 17.82
CA GLU A 311 -17.61 -21.53 17.78
C GLU A 311 -16.15 -21.06 17.55
N GLN A 312 -15.94 -20.12 16.63
CA GLN A 312 -14.63 -19.52 16.38
C GLN A 312 -14.07 -18.75 17.57
N THR A 313 -14.93 -18.08 18.34
CA THR A 313 -14.52 -17.32 19.54
C THR A 313 -14.52 -18.13 20.82
N GLN A 314 -15.04 -19.37 20.79
CA GLN A 314 -15.25 -20.21 21.97
C GLN A 314 -16.07 -19.52 23.08
N SER A 315 -16.93 -18.56 22.69
CA SER A 315 -17.70 -17.79 23.64
C SER A 315 -18.80 -18.65 24.26
N ARG A 316 -18.74 -18.82 25.59
CA ARG A 316 -19.72 -19.64 26.35
C ARG A 316 -20.97 -18.86 26.72
N PHE A 317 -20.85 -17.54 26.81
CA PHE A 317 -21.88 -16.63 27.29
C PHE A 317 -22.31 -15.66 26.19
N VAL A 318 -23.62 -15.46 26.07
CA VAL A 318 -24.19 -14.39 25.24
C VAL A 318 -25.06 -13.50 26.14
N LEU A 319 -24.61 -12.27 26.34
CA LEU A 319 -25.47 -11.22 26.88
C LEU A 319 -26.52 -10.85 25.83
N SER A 320 -27.79 -10.82 26.20
CA SER A 320 -28.89 -10.52 25.28
C SER A 320 -29.98 -9.67 25.93
N HIS A 321 -30.84 -9.12 25.08
CA HIS A 321 -32.08 -8.48 25.50
C HIS A 321 -33.18 -9.54 25.72
N TYR A 322 -34.26 -9.18 26.42
CA TYR A 322 -35.36 -10.11 26.69
C TYR A 322 -36.12 -10.64 25.47
N LEU A 323 -36.01 -9.94 24.33
CA LEU A 323 -36.68 -10.29 23.08
C LEU A 323 -35.96 -11.40 22.30
N ILE A 324 -34.71 -11.68 22.65
CA ILE A 324 -33.85 -12.60 21.92
C ILE A 324 -33.93 -13.96 22.60
N LYS A 325 -35.02 -14.69 22.32
CA LYS A 325 -35.17 -16.11 22.67
C LYS A 325 -35.08 -16.95 21.40
N ASN A 326 -34.48 -18.13 21.49
CA ASN A 326 -34.49 -19.20 20.49
C ASN A 326 -33.57 -19.06 19.25
N LYS A 327 -32.54 -18.19 19.24
CA LYS A 327 -31.52 -18.14 18.17
C LYS A 327 -30.21 -18.87 18.48
N PHE A 328 -30.03 -19.28 19.72
CA PHE A 328 -28.78 -19.87 20.21
C PHE A 328 -29.02 -21.32 20.64
N LYS A 329 -28.01 -22.18 20.49
CA LYS A 329 -28.05 -23.58 20.92
C LYS A 329 -28.08 -23.64 22.44
N ASP A 330 -28.66 -24.70 23.00
CA ASP A 330 -28.73 -24.93 24.45
C ASP A 330 -27.35 -25.01 25.13
N THR A 331 -26.27 -25.22 24.36
CA THR A 331 -24.89 -25.21 24.85
C THR A 331 -24.36 -23.81 25.18
N ILE A 332 -25.07 -22.75 24.78
CA ILE A 332 -24.69 -21.36 25.02
C ILE A 332 -25.54 -20.82 26.17
N THR A 333 -24.88 -20.29 27.20
CA THR A 333 -25.56 -19.68 28.35
C THR A 333 -26.02 -18.27 27.97
N MET A 334 -27.33 -18.11 27.80
CA MET A 334 -27.96 -16.82 27.49
C MET A 334 -28.21 -16.02 28.77
N LEU A 335 -27.66 -14.80 28.82
CA LEU A 335 -27.77 -13.90 29.97
C LEU A 335 -28.60 -12.67 29.57
N ASN A 336 -29.81 -12.57 30.13
CA ASN A 336 -30.70 -11.46 29.82
C ASN A 336 -30.33 -10.23 30.66
N ILE A 337 -29.73 -9.21 30.03
CA ILE A 337 -29.26 -8.00 30.71
C ILE A 337 -30.43 -7.31 31.43
N ASP A 338 -31.57 -7.10 30.77
CA ASP A 338 -32.68 -6.32 31.33
C ASP A 338 -33.29 -7.01 32.56
N SER A 339 -33.33 -8.35 32.56
CA SER A 339 -33.82 -9.12 33.71
C SER A 339 -32.87 -9.03 34.90
N ILE A 340 -31.56 -9.00 34.66
CA ILE A 340 -30.55 -8.79 35.69
C ILE A 340 -30.67 -7.37 36.25
N LEU A 341 -30.85 -6.37 35.38
CA LEU A 341 -30.91 -4.96 35.79
C LEU A 341 -32.14 -4.60 36.63
N VAL A 342 -33.27 -5.27 36.42
CA VAL A 342 -34.53 -5.01 37.14
C VAL A 342 -34.65 -5.86 38.43
N ASN A 343 -33.73 -6.81 38.67
CA ASN A 343 -33.79 -7.66 39.84
C ASN A 343 -33.26 -6.94 41.10
N ASN A 344 -34.16 -6.24 41.80
CA ASN A 344 -33.86 -5.49 43.02
C ASN A 344 -33.22 -6.33 44.15
N ASN A 345 -33.38 -7.64 44.16
CA ASN A 345 -32.74 -8.50 45.15
C ASN A 345 -31.22 -8.59 44.96
N LEU A 346 -30.73 -8.38 43.73
CA LEU A 346 -29.29 -8.33 43.47
C LEU A 346 -28.66 -7.12 44.18
N PHE A 347 -29.30 -5.94 44.13
CA PHE A 347 -28.79 -4.72 44.78
C PHE A 347 -28.52 -4.86 46.29
N GLN A 348 -29.20 -5.77 46.99
CA GLN A 348 -29.09 -5.90 48.45
C GLN A 348 -27.96 -6.84 48.90
N HIS A 349 -27.40 -7.65 48.00
CA HIS A 349 -26.45 -8.72 48.33
C HIS A 349 -25.15 -8.70 47.50
N ILE A 350 -24.89 -7.63 46.75
CA ILE A 350 -23.69 -7.53 45.91
C ILE A 350 -22.45 -7.18 46.75
N ASN A 351 -21.40 -7.99 46.62
CA ASN A 351 -20.07 -7.68 47.11
C ASN A 351 -19.22 -7.02 46.01
N PHE A 352 -19.15 -5.68 46.03
CA PHE A 352 -18.37 -4.94 45.03
C PHE A 352 -16.85 -5.12 45.17
N ASP A 353 -16.36 -5.65 46.30
CA ASP A 353 -14.93 -5.92 46.49
C ASP A 353 -14.41 -6.98 45.49
N GLU A 354 -15.29 -7.81 44.92
CA GLU A 354 -14.92 -8.80 43.90
C GLU A 354 -14.24 -8.17 42.68
N LEU A 355 -14.66 -6.97 42.27
CA LEU A 355 -14.08 -6.25 41.14
C LEU A 355 -12.62 -5.83 41.41
N SER A 356 -12.23 -5.67 42.68
CA SER A 356 -10.87 -5.27 43.04
C SER A 356 -9.83 -6.38 42.78
N TYR A 357 -10.27 -7.63 42.65
CA TYR A 357 -9.41 -8.78 42.35
C TYR A 357 -9.25 -9.04 40.85
N VAL A 358 -9.98 -8.31 40.00
CA VAL A 358 -9.87 -8.44 38.54
C VAL A 358 -8.66 -7.64 38.07
N HIS A 359 -7.66 -8.33 37.48
CA HIS A 359 -6.48 -7.70 36.92
C HIS A 359 -6.62 -7.56 35.40
N VAL A 360 -6.90 -6.34 34.93
CA VAL A 360 -6.92 -5.97 33.50
C VAL A 360 -5.82 -4.97 33.21
N THR A 361 -5.04 -5.24 32.16
CA THR A 361 -3.93 -4.37 31.72
C THR A 361 -4.19 -3.83 30.32
N ILE A 362 -3.36 -2.88 29.90
CA ILE A 362 -3.40 -2.32 28.54
C ILE A 362 -3.04 -3.34 27.44
N ASP A 363 -2.44 -4.46 27.82
CA ASP A 363 -2.11 -5.57 26.91
C ASP A 363 -3.25 -6.59 26.81
N SER A 364 -4.31 -6.40 27.59
CA SER A 364 -5.50 -7.27 27.55
C SER A 364 -6.30 -6.95 26.29
N ILE A 365 -6.82 -7.99 25.63
CA ILE A 365 -7.70 -7.84 24.48
C ILE A 365 -8.99 -7.17 24.95
N ALA A 366 -9.35 -6.04 24.35
CA ALA A 366 -10.55 -5.32 24.71
C ALA A 366 -11.78 -5.91 23.99
N TYR A 367 -11.63 -6.19 22.69
CA TYR A 367 -12.73 -6.71 21.89
C TYR A 367 -12.26 -7.47 20.65
N ILE A 368 -13.19 -8.24 20.08
CA ILE A 368 -13.01 -8.93 18.79
C ILE A 368 -14.04 -8.40 17.80
N ILE A 369 -13.59 -7.97 16.62
CA ILE A 369 -14.48 -7.62 15.50
C ILE A 369 -14.21 -8.54 14.33
N PHE A 370 -15.27 -9.11 13.77
CA PHE A 370 -15.19 -9.94 12.57
C PHE A 370 -15.29 -9.13 11.29
N THR A 371 -14.41 -9.42 10.34
CA THR A 371 -14.44 -8.86 8.98
C THR A 371 -14.76 -9.96 7.97
N SER A 372 -15.22 -9.56 6.77
CA SER A 372 -15.42 -10.49 5.66
C SER A 372 -14.05 -11.05 5.23
N GLY A 373 -13.83 -12.34 5.44
CA GLY A 373 -12.63 -13.01 4.95
C GLY A 373 -12.73 -13.24 3.45
N SER A 374 -11.63 -13.00 2.72
CA SER A 374 -11.50 -13.29 1.28
C SER A 374 -11.73 -14.76 0.92
N THR A 375 -11.62 -15.67 1.90
CA THR A 375 -11.85 -17.11 1.76
C THR A 375 -13.30 -17.52 2.01
N GLY A 376 -14.22 -16.56 2.19
CA GLY A 376 -15.63 -16.81 2.54
C GLY A 376 -15.87 -17.08 4.03
N MET A 377 -14.83 -17.43 4.80
CA MET A 377 -14.89 -17.59 6.25
C MET A 377 -14.53 -16.27 6.96
N PRO A 378 -15.38 -15.74 7.86
CA PRO A 378 -15.07 -14.55 8.64
C PRO A 378 -13.80 -14.72 9.48
N LYS A 379 -13.07 -13.61 9.67
CA LYS A 379 -11.85 -13.55 10.49
C LYS A 379 -12.04 -12.54 11.62
N GLY A 380 -11.80 -12.97 12.86
CA GLY A 380 -11.82 -12.11 14.03
C GLY A 380 -10.51 -11.33 14.16
N VAL A 381 -10.62 -10.03 14.36
CA VAL A 381 -9.51 -9.14 14.70
C VAL A 381 -9.62 -8.84 16.18
N SER A 382 -8.64 -9.32 16.96
CA SER A 382 -8.48 -8.98 18.37
C SER A 382 -7.77 -7.65 18.49
N ILE A 383 -8.35 -6.71 19.25
CA ILE A 383 -7.82 -5.37 19.49
C ILE A 383 -7.50 -5.18 20.96
#